data_AF-A0A0R3M203-F1
#
_entry.id   AF-A0A0R3M203-F1
#
_cell.length_a   1.000
_cell.length_b   1.000
_cell.length_c   1.000
_cell.angle_alpha   90.00
_cell.angle_beta   90.00
_cell.angle_gamma   90.00
#
_symmetry.space_group_name_H-M   'P 1'
#
loop_
_entity.id
_entity.type
_entity.pdbx_description
1 polymer ?
#
loop_
_entity_poly.entity_id
_entity_poly.type
_entity_poly.pdbx_seq_one_letter_code
_entity_poly.pdbx_strand_id
1 'polypeptide(L)'
;MDCNSTFQRKSRRTVFNWFRVDKRRKKIREDRRYLEGRARRLLQKYLAADDSEKRLYYEVIAGAAAACQPEVSDPGLENPQHAELSAETALKVVKIHHRQTSDENDDLAGLITDAYATVGIAYRRAAAVYRVDEEMQRLGTAAVHLTTIANSYMAA
;
A
#
# COMPACT_ATOMS: atom_id res chain seq x y z
N MET A 1 -25.01 -31.12 34.08
CA MET A 1 -23.53 -30.97 34.00
C MET A 1 -23.14 -30.94 32.53
N ASP A 2 -23.02 -29.72 32.02
CA ASP A 2 -22.97 -29.39 30.59
C ASP A 2 -21.58 -29.58 29.99
N CYS A 3 -21.34 -30.71 29.32
CA CYS A 3 -20.11 -30.99 28.57
C CYS A 3 -20.27 -30.74 27.07
N ASN A 4 -20.80 -29.58 26.64
CA ASN A 4 -20.96 -29.31 25.18
C ASN A 4 -20.62 -27.88 24.71
N SER A 5 -20.15 -26.99 25.59
CA SER A 5 -19.92 -25.57 25.27
C SER A 5 -18.51 -25.23 24.76
N THR A 6 -17.51 -26.07 25.07
CA THR A 6 -16.10 -25.79 24.75
C THR A 6 -15.65 -26.28 23.36
N PHE A 7 -16.33 -27.27 22.77
CA PHE A 7 -15.93 -27.85 21.48
C PHE A 7 -16.34 -26.97 20.27
N GLN A 8 -17.54 -26.38 20.30
CA GLN A 8 -17.99 -25.47 19.23
C GLN A 8 -17.20 -24.14 19.17
N ARG A 9 -16.71 -23.63 20.32
CA ARG A 9 -15.93 -22.39 20.38
C ARG A 9 -14.52 -22.53 19.77
N LYS A 10 -13.86 -23.68 19.92
CA LYS A 10 -12.54 -23.95 19.31
C LYS A 10 -12.62 -24.08 17.80
N SER A 11 -13.62 -24.80 17.29
CA SER A 11 -13.83 -24.95 15.84
C SER A 11 -14.07 -23.58 15.19
N ARG A 12 -15.04 -22.78 15.67
CA ARG A 12 -15.35 -21.45 15.11
C ARG A 12 -14.14 -20.50 15.09
N ARG A 13 -13.33 -20.46 16.15
CA ARG A 13 -12.11 -19.61 16.20
C ARG A 13 -11.06 -20.04 15.18
N THR A 14 -10.89 -21.35 14.97
CA THR A 14 -9.93 -21.90 14.02
C THR A 14 -10.31 -21.54 12.58
N VAL A 15 -11.59 -21.70 12.22
CA VAL A 15 -12.07 -21.32 10.88
C VAL A 15 -12.00 -19.81 10.67
N PHE A 16 -12.43 -18.99 11.64
CA PHE A 16 -12.34 -17.52 11.53
C PHE A 16 -10.91 -17.03 11.34
N ASN A 17 -9.93 -17.63 12.03
CA ASN A 17 -8.53 -17.25 11.90
C ASN A 17 -7.97 -17.68 10.53
N TRP A 18 -8.31 -18.87 10.04
CA TRP A 18 -7.96 -19.32 8.70
C TRP A 18 -8.55 -18.41 7.61
N PHE A 19 -9.83 -18.03 7.71
CA PHE A 19 -10.47 -17.09 6.79
C PHE A 19 -9.77 -15.71 6.76
N ARG A 20 -9.34 -15.20 7.92
CA ARG A 20 -8.59 -13.93 7.99
C ARG A 20 -7.22 -14.05 7.35
N VAL A 21 -6.51 -15.15 7.59
CA VAL A 21 -5.22 -15.45 6.95
C VAL A 21 -5.37 -15.58 5.43
N ASP A 22 -6.42 -16.23 4.94
CA ASP A 22 -6.67 -16.39 3.51
C ASP A 22 -7.03 -15.07 2.82
N LYS A 23 -7.87 -14.23 3.45
CA LYS A 23 -8.15 -12.88 2.95
C LYS A 23 -6.87 -12.05 2.85
N ARG A 24 -6.01 -12.13 3.86
CA ARG A 24 -4.73 -11.43 3.89
C ARG A 24 -3.78 -11.93 2.80
N ARG A 25 -3.64 -13.25 2.63
CA ARG A 25 -2.84 -13.85 1.55
C ARG A 25 -3.36 -13.46 0.17
N LYS A 26 -4.69 -13.37 0.01
CA LYS A 26 -5.30 -12.86 -1.23
C LYS A 26 -4.92 -11.40 -1.50
N LYS A 27 -4.98 -10.53 -0.48
CA LYS A 27 -4.54 -9.12 -0.60
C LYS A 27 -3.06 -9.03 -0.98
N ILE A 28 -2.18 -9.77 -0.32
CA ILE A 28 -0.74 -9.78 -0.64
C ILE A 28 -0.51 -10.20 -2.10
N ARG A 29 -1.18 -11.27 -2.57
CA ARG A 29 -1.07 -11.70 -3.98
C ARG A 29 -1.52 -10.64 -4.96
N GLU A 30 -2.56 -9.90 -4.63
CA GLU A 30 -3.06 -8.80 -5.45
C GLU A 30 -2.09 -7.63 -5.48
N ASP A 31 -1.53 -7.25 -4.32
CA ASP A 31 -0.52 -6.21 -4.21
C ASP A 31 0.76 -6.59 -4.99
N ARG A 32 1.19 -7.87 -4.92
CA ARG A 32 2.30 -8.38 -5.73
C ARG A 32 2.04 -8.22 -7.24
N ARG A 33 0.80 -8.46 -7.68
CA ARG A 33 0.42 -8.34 -9.10
C ARG A 33 0.41 -6.91 -9.61
N TYR A 34 -0.08 -5.95 -8.81
CA TYR A 34 -0.33 -4.59 -9.30
C TYR A 34 0.66 -3.54 -8.79
N LEU A 35 1.19 -3.73 -7.58
CA LEU A 35 1.97 -2.70 -6.88
C LEU A 35 3.46 -3.02 -6.86
N GLU A 36 3.85 -4.26 -6.58
CA GLU A 36 5.25 -4.64 -6.29
C GLU A 36 6.24 -4.23 -7.39
N GLY A 37 5.97 -4.61 -8.64
CA GLY A 37 6.86 -4.27 -9.76
C GLY A 37 6.98 -2.76 -9.99
N ARG A 38 5.89 -2.02 -9.83
CA ARG A 38 5.84 -0.55 -10.00
C ARG A 38 6.57 0.17 -8.88
N ALA A 39 6.33 -0.22 -7.64
CA ALA A 39 6.98 0.36 -6.48
C ALA A 39 8.49 0.10 -6.50
N ARG A 40 8.93 -1.11 -6.87
CA ARG A 40 10.36 -1.40 -7.06
C ARG A 40 10.98 -0.53 -8.13
N ARG A 41 10.30 -0.39 -9.27
CA ARG A 41 10.78 0.45 -10.37
C ARG A 41 10.93 1.91 -9.93
N LEU A 42 9.95 2.47 -9.23
CA LEU A 42 10.05 3.83 -8.70
C LEU A 42 11.20 3.98 -7.73
N LEU A 43 11.34 3.07 -6.76
CA LEU A 43 12.42 3.12 -5.78
C LEU A 43 13.79 3.03 -6.45
N GLN A 44 13.95 2.17 -7.45
CA GLN A 44 15.19 2.07 -8.23
C GLN A 44 15.49 3.36 -8.98
N LYS A 45 14.50 3.94 -9.68
CA LYS A 45 14.67 5.21 -10.38
C LYS A 45 14.99 6.35 -9.43
N TYR A 46 14.31 6.43 -8.28
CA TYR A 46 14.58 7.43 -7.24
C TYR A 46 16.00 7.32 -6.66
N LEU A 47 16.50 6.10 -6.43
CA LEU A 47 17.87 5.89 -5.94
C LEU A 47 18.95 6.26 -6.96
N ALA A 48 18.62 6.17 -8.25
CA ALA A 48 19.52 6.57 -9.33
C ALA A 48 19.42 8.06 -9.69
N ALA A 49 18.35 8.74 -9.26
CA ALA A 49 18.08 10.14 -9.55
C ALA A 49 19.05 11.07 -8.80
N ASP A 50 19.39 12.19 -9.43
CA ASP A 50 20.13 13.26 -8.77
C ASP A 50 19.22 14.08 -7.84
N ASP A 51 19.80 14.99 -7.05
CA ASP A 51 19.04 15.76 -6.06
C ASP A 51 18.01 16.71 -6.70
N SER A 52 18.23 17.15 -7.95
CA SER A 52 17.30 17.99 -8.68
C SER A 52 16.09 17.19 -9.18
N GLU A 53 16.32 15.97 -9.65
CA GLU A 53 15.30 15.03 -10.10
C GLU A 53 14.46 14.48 -8.94
N LYS A 54 15.07 14.23 -7.77
CA LYS A 54 14.37 13.74 -6.57
C LYS A 54 13.21 14.64 -6.13
N ARG A 55 13.29 15.95 -6.42
CA ARG A 55 12.19 16.88 -6.14
C ARG A 55 10.90 16.45 -6.81
N LEU A 56 10.95 16.06 -8.08
CA LEU A 56 9.78 15.58 -8.82
C LEU A 56 9.21 14.31 -8.17
N TYR A 57 10.06 13.39 -7.71
CA TYR A 57 9.63 12.18 -6.98
C TYR A 57 8.91 12.54 -5.68
N TYR A 58 9.42 13.50 -4.90
CA TYR A 58 8.76 13.92 -3.68
C TYR A 58 7.39 14.55 -3.96
N GLU A 59 7.29 15.40 -4.97
CA GLU A 59 6.03 16.04 -5.37
C GLU A 59 4.97 15.01 -5.76
N VAL A 60 5.30 14.05 -6.64
CA VAL A 60 4.33 13.02 -7.07
C VAL A 60 3.97 12.05 -5.96
N ILE A 61 4.91 11.67 -5.08
CA ILE A 61 4.66 10.75 -3.96
C ILE A 61 3.79 11.43 -2.90
N ALA A 62 4.09 12.67 -2.54
CA ALA A 62 3.30 13.43 -1.58
C ALA A 62 1.89 13.71 -2.13
N GLY A 63 1.78 14.09 -3.40
CA GLY A 63 0.50 14.26 -4.09
C GLY A 63 -0.32 12.98 -4.10
N ALA A 64 0.29 11.83 -4.45
CA ALA A 64 -0.38 10.54 -4.40
C ALA A 64 -0.79 10.15 -2.96
N ALA A 65 0.05 10.43 -1.97
CA ALA A 65 -0.25 10.16 -0.57
C ALA A 65 -1.44 10.98 -0.07
N ALA A 66 -1.49 12.28 -0.39
CA ALA A 66 -2.60 13.17 -0.07
C ALA A 66 -3.90 12.73 -0.76
N ALA A 67 -3.85 12.38 -2.04
CA ALA A 67 -5.00 11.88 -2.79
C ALA A 67 -5.54 10.53 -2.27
N CYS A 68 -4.73 9.77 -1.53
CA CYS A 68 -5.14 8.51 -0.91
C CYS A 68 -5.65 8.68 0.52
N GLN A 69 -5.52 9.86 1.14
CA GLN A 69 -6.07 10.08 2.47
C GLN A 69 -7.60 10.12 2.39
N PRO A 70 -8.31 9.53 3.35
CA PRO A 70 -9.76 9.64 3.40
C PRO A 70 -10.16 11.11 3.64
N GLU A 71 -11.11 11.61 2.83
CA GLU A 71 -11.63 12.99 2.92
C GLU A 71 -12.21 13.33 4.31
N VAL A 72 -12.69 12.31 5.01
CA VAL A 72 -13.10 12.40 6.41
C VAL A 72 -12.09 11.60 7.22
N SER A 73 -11.19 12.30 7.91
CA SER A 73 -10.43 11.69 9.01
C SER A 73 -11.43 11.39 10.12
N ASP A 74 -12.07 10.23 10.07
CA ASP A 74 -12.95 9.78 11.13
C ASP A 74 -12.08 9.51 12.36
N PRO A 75 -12.18 10.31 13.44
CA PRO A 75 -11.38 10.11 14.64
C PRO A 75 -11.71 8.78 15.33
N GLY A 76 -12.80 8.10 14.95
CA GLY A 76 -13.18 6.77 15.44
C GLY A 76 -12.48 5.60 14.74
N LEU A 77 -11.81 5.81 13.60
CA LEU A 77 -11.08 4.76 12.89
C LEU A 77 -9.65 4.62 13.43
N GLU A 78 -9.28 3.39 13.78
CA GLU A 78 -7.92 3.09 14.21
C GLU A 78 -6.92 3.36 13.06
N ASN A 79 -5.71 3.85 13.40
CA ASN A 79 -4.61 4.09 12.45
C ASN A 79 -4.40 2.95 11.40
N PRO A 80 -4.42 1.65 11.76
CA PRO A 80 -4.32 0.58 10.76
C PRO A 80 -5.50 0.51 9.76
N GLN A 81 -6.71 0.90 10.17
CA GLN A 81 -7.90 0.88 9.31
C GLN A 81 -7.86 2.05 8.31
N HIS A 82 -7.41 3.23 8.75
CA HIS A 82 -7.11 4.36 7.86
C HIS A 82 -6.07 3.99 6.81
N ALA A 83 -4.95 3.40 7.24
CA ALA A 83 -3.92 2.95 6.32
C ALA A 83 -4.46 1.89 5.34
N GLU A 84 -5.34 1.00 5.79
CA GLU A 84 -5.95 0.00 4.89
C GLU A 84 -6.83 0.64 3.81
N LEU A 85 -7.64 1.64 4.16
CA LEU A 85 -8.47 2.38 3.21
C LEU A 85 -7.62 3.16 2.20
N SER A 86 -6.59 3.86 2.67
CA SER A 86 -5.68 4.60 1.80
C SER A 86 -4.93 3.68 0.82
N ALA A 87 -4.51 2.51 1.28
CA ALA A 87 -3.94 1.48 0.43
C ALA A 87 -4.93 0.98 -0.64
N GLU A 88 -6.20 0.83 -0.30
CA GLU A 88 -7.23 0.40 -1.24
C GLU A 88 -7.54 1.47 -2.30
N THR A 89 -7.55 2.75 -1.92
CA THR A 89 -7.65 3.87 -2.86
C THR A 89 -6.49 3.87 -3.85
N ALA A 90 -5.24 3.76 -3.37
CA ALA A 90 -4.07 3.68 -4.21
C ALA A 90 -4.14 2.50 -5.21
N LEU A 91 -4.53 1.31 -4.73
CA LEU A 91 -4.66 0.12 -5.57
C LEU A 91 -5.74 0.29 -6.65
N LYS A 92 -6.85 0.98 -6.36
CA LYS A 92 -7.89 1.27 -7.35
C LYS A 92 -7.35 2.14 -8.48
N VAL A 93 -6.61 3.20 -8.16
CA VAL A 93 -5.99 4.09 -9.16
C VAL A 93 -5.04 3.31 -10.07
N VAL A 94 -4.14 2.51 -9.49
CA VAL A 94 -3.19 1.68 -10.26
C VAL A 94 -3.91 0.70 -11.18
N LYS A 95 -5.02 0.10 -10.73
CA LYS A 95 -5.82 -0.82 -11.55
C LYS A 95 -6.55 -0.12 -12.69
N ILE A 96 -7.03 1.11 -12.48
CA ILE A 96 -7.67 1.90 -13.54
C ILE A 96 -6.65 2.18 -14.64
N HIS A 97 -5.47 2.71 -14.28
CA HIS A 97 -4.40 2.96 -15.24
C HIS A 97 -3.89 1.69 -15.94
N HIS A 98 -3.79 0.57 -15.23
CA HIS A 98 -3.41 -0.71 -15.85
C HIS A 98 -4.42 -1.22 -16.90
N ARG A 99 -5.69 -0.82 -16.81
CA ARG A 99 -6.73 -1.21 -17.78
C ARG A 99 -6.84 -0.24 -18.97
N GLN A 100 -6.35 0.99 -18.80
CA GLN A 100 -6.45 2.08 -19.77
C GLN A 100 -5.21 2.17 -20.68
N THR A 101 -4.37 1.15 -20.74
CA THR A 101 -3.12 1.17 -21.53
C THR A 101 -3.42 1.28 -23.03
N SER A 102 -3.52 2.51 -23.53
CA SER A 102 -3.42 2.84 -24.96
C SER A 102 -2.38 3.92 -25.28
N ASP A 103 -1.68 4.50 -24.30
CA ASP A 103 -0.52 5.37 -24.57
C ASP A 103 0.58 5.12 -23.54
N GLU A 104 1.51 4.22 -23.89
CA GLU A 104 2.72 3.92 -23.12
C GLU A 104 3.78 5.04 -23.16
N ASN A 105 3.48 6.17 -23.82
CA ASN A 105 4.42 7.26 -24.07
C ASN A 105 4.34 8.45 -23.09
N ASP A 106 3.47 8.42 -22.08
CA ASP A 106 3.47 9.44 -21.04
C ASP A 106 4.28 8.99 -19.81
N ASP A 107 5.57 9.33 -19.84
CA ASP A 107 6.53 9.06 -18.76
C ASP A 107 6.06 9.62 -17.40
N LEU A 108 5.34 10.74 -17.39
CA LEU A 108 4.81 11.36 -16.18
C LEU A 108 3.61 10.57 -15.64
N ALA A 109 2.67 10.16 -16.49
CA ALA A 109 1.56 9.29 -16.08
C ALA A 109 2.07 7.93 -15.53
N GLY A 110 3.13 7.40 -16.14
CA GLY A 110 3.85 6.22 -15.65
C GLY A 110 4.42 6.45 -14.25
N LEU A 111 5.12 7.57 -14.04
CA LEU A 111 5.70 7.95 -12.76
C LEU A 111 4.61 8.14 -11.67
N ILE A 112 3.53 8.85 -11.99
CA ILE A 112 2.40 9.05 -11.08
C ILE A 112 1.79 7.71 -10.66
N THR A 113 1.56 6.80 -11.62
CA THR A 113 1.02 5.47 -11.32
C THR A 113 1.96 4.67 -10.42
N ASP A 114 3.26 4.78 -10.62
CA ASP A 114 4.26 4.12 -9.79
C ASP A 114 4.35 4.75 -8.38
N ALA A 115 4.09 6.06 -8.27
CA ALA A 115 3.96 6.77 -7.01
C ALA A 115 2.76 6.24 -6.21
N TYR A 116 1.58 6.11 -6.85
CA TYR A 116 0.42 5.46 -6.22
C TYR A 116 0.73 4.03 -5.79
N ALA A 117 1.45 3.25 -6.60
CA ALA A 117 1.85 1.90 -6.21
C ALA A 117 2.75 1.88 -4.95
N THR A 118 3.71 2.81 -4.89
CA THR A 118 4.62 2.97 -3.75
C THR A 118 3.87 3.38 -2.48
N VAL A 119 2.99 4.38 -2.58
CA VAL A 119 2.11 4.84 -1.49
C VAL A 119 1.19 3.72 -1.01
N GLY A 120 0.61 2.94 -1.94
CA GLY A 120 -0.22 1.79 -1.60
C GLY A 120 0.54 0.76 -0.76
N ILE A 121 1.78 0.44 -1.14
CA ILE A 121 2.65 -0.46 -0.37
C ILE A 121 3.04 0.14 0.99
N ALA A 122 3.32 1.44 1.06
CA ALA A 122 3.62 2.12 2.31
C ALA A 122 2.45 2.02 3.31
N TYR A 123 1.23 2.28 2.85
CA TYR A 123 0.03 2.16 3.68
C TYR A 123 -0.31 0.71 4.03
N ARG A 124 -0.11 -0.26 3.13
CA ARG A 124 -0.25 -1.70 3.46
C ARG A 124 0.74 -2.13 4.54
N ARG A 125 1.95 -1.57 4.55
CA ARG A 125 2.95 -1.80 5.59
C ARG A 125 2.52 -1.19 6.94
N ALA A 126 1.96 0.01 6.93
CA ALA A 126 1.40 0.67 8.12
C ALA A 126 0.20 -0.10 8.70
N ALA A 127 -0.66 -0.67 7.84
CA ALA A 127 -1.75 -1.57 8.23
C ALA A 127 -1.29 -2.99 8.65
N ALA A 128 0.03 -3.22 8.78
CA ALA A 128 0.64 -4.50 9.13
C ALA A 128 0.28 -5.69 8.21
N VAL A 129 -0.13 -5.43 6.96
CA VAL A 129 -0.56 -6.45 5.99
C VAL A 129 0.61 -7.37 5.58
N TYR A 130 1.85 -6.88 5.59
CA TYR A 130 3.03 -7.66 5.15
C TYR A 130 3.80 -8.41 6.25
N ARG A 131 3.36 -8.41 7.52
CA ARG A 131 4.02 -9.14 8.66
C ARG A 131 4.39 -10.61 8.40
N VAL A 132 3.80 -11.28 7.42
CA VAL A 132 4.07 -12.70 7.10
C VAL A 132 4.70 -12.90 5.72
N ASP A 133 5.05 -11.80 5.04
CA ASP A 133 5.71 -11.79 3.73
C ASP A 133 6.92 -10.84 3.84
N GLU A 134 8.08 -11.41 4.13
CA GLU A 134 9.29 -10.66 4.47
C GLU A 134 9.75 -9.73 3.33
N GLU A 135 9.61 -10.21 2.09
CA GLU A 135 9.98 -9.45 0.89
C GLU A 135 9.09 -8.20 0.75
N MET A 136 7.77 -8.38 0.83
CA MET A 136 6.83 -7.26 0.82
C MET A 136 6.98 -6.36 2.04
N GLN A 137 7.41 -6.90 3.19
CA GLN A 137 7.68 -6.12 4.39
C GLN A 137 8.89 -5.19 4.19
N ARG A 138 9.98 -5.67 3.58
CA ARG A 138 11.16 -4.85 3.28
C ARG A 138 10.84 -3.76 2.26
N LEU A 139 10.15 -4.13 1.18
CA LEU A 139 9.67 -3.18 0.17
C LEU A 139 8.73 -2.13 0.82
N GLY A 140 7.84 -2.57 1.69
CA GLY A 140 6.98 -1.75 2.52
C GLY A 140 7.73 -0.73 3.37
N THR A 141 8.78 -1.16 4.06
CA THR A 141 9.60 -0.26 4.88
C THR A 141 10.31 0.79 4.03
N ALA A 142 10.89 0.42 2.89
CA ALA A 142 11.52 1.39 1.98
C ALA A 142 10.50 2.41 1.44
N ALA A 143 9.31 1.94 1.06
CA ALA A 143 8.23 2.79 0.59
C ALA A 143 7.77 3.76 1.68
N VAL A 144 7.56 3.29 2.93
CA VAL A 144 7.21 4.18 4.06
C VAL A 144 8.27 5.25 4.26
N HIS A 145 9.55 4.88 4.31
CA HIS A 145 10.63 5.86 4.48
C HIS A 145 10.61 6.94 3.39
N LEU A 146 10.48 6.53 2.12
CA LEU A 146 10.43 7.48 1.01
C LEU A 146 9.18 8.37 1.07
N THR A 147 8.00 7.81 1.37
CA THR A 147 6.77 8.60 1.52
C THR A 147 6.86 9.59 2.69
N THR A 148 7.48 9.21 3.81
CA THR A 148 7.72 10.13 4.92
C THR A 148 8.64 11.28 4.51
N ILE A 149 9.76 10.98 3.84
CA ILE A 149 10.69 12.02 3.35
C ILE A 149 9.96 12.97 2.40
N ALA A 150 9.22 12.43 1.43
CA ALA A 150 8.45 13.21 0.47
C ALA A 150 7.46 14.17 1.15
N ASN A 151 6.66 13.66 2.10
CA ASN A 151 5.70 14.48 2.84
C ASN A 151 6.38 15.56 3.69
N SER A 152 7.49 15.23 4.35
CA SER A 152 8.27 16.21 5.12
C SER A 152 8.89 17.28 4.24
N TYR A 153 9.40 16.91 3.06
CA TYR A 153 9.95 17.86 2.09
C TYR A 153 8.89 18.82 1.54
N MET A 154 7.68 18.34 1.27
CA MET A 154 6.58 19.17 0.76
C MET A 154 5.90 20.05 1.82
N ALA A 155 6.09 19.73 3.10
CA ALA A 155 5.57 20.52 4.22
C ALA A 155 6.57 21.57 4.76
N ALA A 156 7.83 21.49 4.33
CA ALA A 156 8.91 22.42 4.68
C ALA A 156 8.88 23.67 3.78
#